data_AF-S4PNG1-F1
#
_entry.id   AF-S4PNG1-F1
#
_cell.length_a   1.000
_cell.length_b   1.000
_cell.length_c   1.000
_cell.angle_alpha   90.00
_cell.angle_beta   90.00
_cell.angle_gamma   90.00
#
_symmetry.space_group_name_H-M   'P 1'
#
loop_
_entity.id
_entity.type
_entity.pdbx_description
1 polymer ?
#
loop_
_entity_poly.entity_id
_entity_poly.type
_entity_poly.pdbx_seq_one_letter_code
_entity_poly.pdbx_strand_id
1 'polypeptide(L)'
;MHPTSVCHVPQALKYLVTTETLLNDAHELVHMVTWTRVTPMEALSYFSRQYPPHPLSAQAAVATLTSYPSSAVLLYIPQLVQALRHDTMGYVAELIKSLAKKSQVVAHQLIWNMHTNMYTDEEMHNKDTLFD
;
A
#
# COMPACT_ATOMS: atom_id res chain seq x y z
N MET A 1 3.31 6.97 -26.70
CA MET A 1 4.50 6.34 -26.09
C MET A 1 4.29 4.82 -26.07
N HIS A 2 5.34 4.00 -25.96
CA HIS A 2 5.24 2.53 -25.79
C HIS A 2 5.74 2.12 -24.39
N PRO A 3 4.90 2.19 -23.34
CA PRO A 3 5.33 1.89 -21.96
C PRO A 3 5.87 0.47 -21.79
N THR A 4 5.36 -0.48 -22.58
CA THR A 4 5.78 -1.89 -22.55
C THR A 4 7.24 -2.12 -22.89
N SER A 5 7.90 -1.22 -23.63
CA SER A 5 9.32 -1.35 -23.96
C SER A 5 10.24 -1.25 -22.74
N VAL A 6 9.78 -0.60 -21.65
CA VAL A 6 10.55 -0.38 -20.43
C VAL A 6 9.88 -0.99 -19.19
N CYS A 7 8.88 -1.85 -19.36
CA CYS A 7 8.15 -2.46 -18.25
C CYS A 7 9.03 -3.31 -17.32
N HIS A 8 10.18 -3.77 -17.83
CA HIS A 8 11.17 -4.53 -17.08
C HIS A 8 12.01 -3.67 -16.13
N VAL A 9 11.94 -2.34 -16.23
CA VAL A 9 12.71 -1.37 -15.43
C VAL A 9 11.80 -0.75 -14.36
N PRO A 10 11.87 -1.16 -13.09
CA PRO A 10 11.00 -0.64 -12.03
C PRO A 10 11.07 0.89 -11.90
N GLN A 11 12.26 1.47 -12.01
CA GLN A 11 12.50 2.90 -11.86
C GLN A 11 11.85 3.75 -12.96
N ALA A 12 11.48 3.16 -14.09
CA ALA A 12 10.78 3.84 -15.16
C ALA A 12 9.28 4.03 -14.83
N LEU A 13 8.74 3.28 -13.87
CA LEU A 13 7.32 3.36 -13.51
C LEU A 13 6.91 4.75 -13.02
N LYS A 14 7.81 5.48 -12.36
CA LYS A 14 7.58 6.86 -11.89
C LYS A 14 7.27 7.88 -13.01
N TYR A 15 7.65 7.56 -14.25
CA TYR A 15 7.33 8.41 -15.40
C TYR A 15 5.95 8.09 -16.00
N LEU A 16 5.45 6.87 -15.77
CA LEU A 16 4.11 6.44 -16.16
C LEU A 16 3.07 6.84 -15.11
N VAL A 17 3.42 6.64 -13.83
CA VAL A 17 2.55 6.86 -12.67
C VAL A 17 2.88 8.20 -12.05
N THR A 18 2.14 9.22 -12.46
CA THR A 18 2.24 10.59 -11.93
C THR A 18 0.91 11.01 -11.34
N THR A 19 0.90 12.07 -10.54
CA THR A 19 -0.35 12.64 -10.00
C THR A 19 -1.34 12.99 -11.11
N GLU A 20 -0.85 13.53 -12.24
CA GLU A 20 -1.69 13.89 -13.38
C GLU A 20 -2.29 12.66 -14.05
N THR A 21 -1.50 11.61 -14.31
CA THR A 21 -2.02 10.40 -14.97
C THR A 21 -3.04 9.68 -14.10
N LEU A 22 -2.83 9.66 -12.77
CA LEU A 22 -3.77 9.08 -11.80
C LEU A 22 -5.07 9.89 -11.68
N LEU A 23 -5.01 11.22 -11.65
CA LEU A 23 -6.20 12.07 -11.56
C LEU A 23 -7.06 12.03 -12.83
N ASN A 24 -6.41 11.88 -13.99
CA ASN A 24 -7.09 11.85 -15.29
C ASN A 24 -7.52 10.44 -15.72
N ASP A 25 -7.32 9.41 -14.89
CA ASP A 25 -7.58 7.99 -15.23
C ASP A 25 -6.96 7.62 -16.59
N ALA A 26 -5.68 7.98 -16.77
CA ALA A 26 -5.00 7.82 -18.04
C ALA A 26 -4.93 6.33 -18.44
N HIS A 27 -5.34 6.01 -19.67
CA HIS A 27 -5.42 4.64 -20.17
C HIS A 27 -4.07 3.89 -20.06
N GLU A 28 -2.94 4.59 -20.18
CA GLU A 28 -1.61 4.00 -20.07
C GLU A 28 -1.32 3.39 -18.69
N LEU A 29 -2.05 3.76 -17.64
CA LEU A 29 -1.92 3.17 -16.30
C LEU A 29 -2.20 1.67 -16.28
N VAL A 30 -2.93 1.13 -17.27
CA VAL A 30 -3.13 -0.34 -17.43
C VAL A 30 -1.80 -1.09 -17.50
N HIS A 31 -0.74 -0.47 -17.97
CA HIS A 31 0.58 -1.10 -18.05
C HIS A 31 1.23 -1.30 -16.67
N MET A 32 0.77 -0.58 -15.63
CA MET A 32 1.28 -0.70 -14.27
C MET A 32 1.11 -2.12 -13.70
N VAL A 33 -0.01 -2.80 -13.98
CA VAL A 33 -0.24 -4.16 -13.47
C VAL A 33 0.64 -5.22 -14.13
N THR A 34 1.22 -4.90 -15.29
CA THR A 34 2.18 -5.75 -16.00
C THR A 34 3.64 -5.37 -15.77
N TRP A 35 3.89 -4.32 -14.99
CA TRP A 35 5.23 -3.80 -14.73
C TRP A 35 6.02 -4.75 -13.81
N THR A 36 7.35 -4.76 -13.95
CA THR A 36 8.20 -5.41 -12.95
C THR A 36 7.96 -4.78 -11.59
N ARG A 37 7.88 -5.64 -10.56
CA ARG A 37 7.60 -5.24 -9.18
C ARG A 37 8.59 -4.17 -8.70
N VAL A 38 8.05 -3.17 -8.00
CA VAL A 38 8.83 -2.14 -7.31
C VAL A 38 9.24 -2.61 -5.92
N THR A 39 10.01 -1.79 -5.20
CA THR A 39 10.34 -2.09 -3.80
C THR A 39 9.10 -2.01 -2.89
N PRO A 40 9.10 -2.66 -1.71
CA PRO A 40 7.98 -2.55 -0.76
C PRO A 40 7.68 -1.11 -0.34
N MET A 41 8.73 -0.29 -0.18
CA MET A 41 8.60 1.12 0.16
C MET A 41 7.88 1.90 -0.94
N GLU A 42 8.26 1.72 -2.21
CA GLU A 42 7.59 2.35 -3.34
C GLU A 42 6.14 1.87 -3.46
N ALA A 43 5.88 0.57 -3.30
CA ALA A 43 4.52 0.03 -3.31
C ALA A 43 3.64 0.65 -2.21
N LEU A 44 4.17 0.81 -0.99
CA LEU A 44 3.45 1.45 0.12
C LEU A 44 3.15 2.92 -0.14
N SER A 45 4.01 3.63 -0.88
CA SER A 45 3.79 5.04 -1.20
C SER A 45 2.49 5.27 -1.96
N TYR A 46 2.02 4.29 -2.76
CA TYR A 46 0.73 4.37 -3.48
C TYR A 46 -0.50 4.33 -2.57
N PHE A 47 -0.35 3.90 -1.30
CA PHE A 47 -1.42 4.00 -0.29
C PHE A 47 -1.31 5.25 0.59
N SER A 48 -0.30 6.09 0.35
CA SER A 48 -0.09 7.34 1.08
C SER A 48 -0.69 8.53 0.34
N ARG A 49 -0.75 9.69 1.02
CA ARG A 49 -1.20 10.97 0.43
C ARG A 49 -0.31 11.50 -0.70
N GLN A 50 0.83 10.87 -0.96
CA GLN A 50 1.73 11.26 -2.05
C GLN A 50 1.11 11.01 -3.43
N TYR A 51 0.22 10.01 -3.53
CA TYR A 51 -0.44 9.66 -4.78
C TYR A 51 -1.96 9.75 -4.61
N PRO A 52 -2.68 10.25 -5.62
CA PRO A 52 -4.13 10.09 -5.68
C PRO A 52 -4.53 8.60 -5.60
N PRO A 53 -5.58 8.24 -4.84
CA PRO A 53 -6.09 6.88 -4.81
C PRO A 53 -6.51 6.42 -6.20
N HIS A 54 -6.05 5.25 -6.62
CA HIS A 54 -6.39 4.70 -7.93
C HIS A 54 -6.39 3.16 -7.91
N PRO A 55 -7.39 2.48 -8.51
CA PRO A 55 -7.49 1.02 -8.48
C PRO A 55 -6.24 0.31 -9.02
N LEU A 56 -5.69 0.77 -10.15
CA LEU A 56 -4.53 0.12 -10.78
C LEU A 56 -3.25 0.27 -9.96
N SER A 57 -3.05 1.41 -9.29
CA SER A 57 -1.88 1.60 -8.42
C SER A 57 -2.01 0.77 -7.16
N ALA A 58 -3.20 0.72 -6.57
CA ALA A 58 -3.50 -0.13 -5.42
C ALA A 58 -3.30 -1.62 -5.76
N GLN A 59 -3.80 -2.09 -6.90
CA GLN A 59 -3.63 -3.49 -7.33
C GLN A 59 -2.16 -3.87 -7.52
N ALA A 60 -1.39 -3.02 -8.20
CA ALA A 60 0.05 -3.25 -8.39
C ALA A 60 0.83 -3.21 -7.06
N ALA A 61 0.44 -2.33 -6.14
CA ALA A 61 1.01 -2.26 -4.79
C ALA A 61 0.70 -3.54 -3.98
N VAL A 62 -0.56 -4.00 -3.97
CA VAL A 62 -0.98 -5.27 -3.34
C VAL A 62 -0.21 -6.44 -3.94
N ALA A 63 -0.14 -6.54 -5.28
CA ALA A 63 0.59 -7.61 -5.96
C ALA A 63 2.09 -7.60 -5.61
N THR A 64 2.68 -6.41 -5.47
CA THR A 64 4.06 -6.25 -5.04
C THR A 64 4.25 -6.72 -3.60
N LEU A 65 3.52 -6.15 -2.64
CA LEU A 65 3.69 -6.44 -1.21
C LEU A 65 3.37 -7.90 -0.85
N THR A 66 2.38 -8.51 -1.50
CA THR A 66 2.03 -9.92 -1.27
C THR A 66 3.04 -10.93 -1.82
N SER A 67 3.94 -10.49 -2.70
CA SER A 67 5.01 -11.32 -3.27
C SER A 67 6.25 -11.43 -2.38
N TYR A 68 6.45 -10.48 -1.46
CA TYR A 68 7.56 -10.48 -0.52
C TYR A 68 7.33 -11.49 0.61
N PRO A 69 8.40 -12.07 1.19
CA PRO A 69 8.26 -12.91 2.36
C PRO A 69 7.72 -12.10 3.53
N SER A 70 6.95 -12.75 4.40
CA SER A 70 6.34 -12.14 5.58
C SER A 70 7.35 -11.38 6.45
N SER A 71 8.60 -11.84 6.54
CA SER A 71 9.68 -11.19 7.29
C SER A 71 10.04 -9.79 6.75
N ALA A 72 9.98 -9.58 5.43
CA ALA A 72 10.21 -8.27 4.83
C ALA A 72 9.04 -7.32 5.11
N VAL A 73 7.81 -7.84 5.13
CA VAL A 73 6.59 -7.06 5.39
C VAL A 73 6.48 -6.64 6.86
N LEU A 74 7.03 -7.42 7.80
CA LEU A 74 7.02 -7.10 9.23
C LEU A 74 7.56 -5.70 9.54
N LEU A 75 8.59 -5.26 8.81
CA LEU A 75 9.20 -3.95 9.00
C LEU A 75 8.26 -2.79 8.62
N TYR A 76 7.22 -3.07 7.84
CA TYR A 76 6.29 -2.08 7.30
C TYR A 76 4.91 -2.10 7.95
N ILE A 77 4.72 -2.89 9.03
CA ILE A 77 3.44 -2.99 9.73
C ILE A 77 2.93 -1.63 10.23
N PRO A 78 3.75 -0.76 10.85
CA PRO A 78 3.27 0.56 11.25
C PRO A 78 2.72 1.36 10.07
N GLN A 79 3.42 1.36 8.93
CA GLN A 79 3.02 2.10 7.73
C GLN A 79 1.76 1.52 7.09
N LEU A 80 1.59 0.19 7.11
CA LEU A 80 0.38 -0.47 6.62
C LEU A 80 -0.86 -0.11 7.47
N VAL A 81 -0.73 -0.14 8.79
CA VAL A 81 -1.82 0.28 9.69
C VAL A 81 -2.12 1.76 9.48
N GLN A 82 -1.09 2.59 9.29
CA GLN A 82 -1.27 4.01 8.99
C GLN A 82 -2.00 4.26 7.66
N ALA A 83 -1.69 3.47 6.63
CA ALA A 83 -2.33 3.56 5.32
C ALA A 83 -3.84 3.28 5.34
N LEU A 84 -4.36 2.55 6.34
CA LEU A 84 -5.82 2.34 6.48
C LEU A 84 -6.60 3.65 6.60
N ARG A 85 -6.00 4.73 7.14
CA ARG A 85 -6.64 6.07 7.23
C ARG A 85 -7.00 6.67 5.87
N HIS A 86 -6.42 6.15 4.80
CA HIS A 86 -6.63 6.63 3.44
C HIS A 86 -7.19 5.53 2.51
N ASP A 87 -7.61 4.39 3.07
CA ASP A 87 -8.11 3.25 2.32
C ASP A 87 -9.57 3.44 1.87
N THR A 88 -9.77 4.32 0.90
CA THR A 88 -11.08 4.63 0.32
C THR A 88 -11.69 3.47 -0.48
N MET A 89 -10.89 2.49 -0.89
CA MET A 89 -11.29 1.39 -1.79
C MET A 89 -11.23 0.00 -1.13
N GLY A 90 -10.73 -0.13 0.09
CA GLY A 90 -10.62 -1.38 0.83
C GLY A 90 -9.41 -2.26 0.47
N TYR A 91 -8.49 -1.78 -0.37
CA TYR A 91 -7.32 -2.57 -0.81
C TYR A 91 -6.32 -2.80 0.32
N VAL A 92 -6.12 -1.80 1.19
CA VAL A 92 -5.18 -1.91 2.32
C VAL A 92 -5.75 -2.88 3.35
N ALA A 93 -7.04 -2.79 3.65
CA ALA A 93 -7.73 -3.70 4.56
C ALA A 93 -7.65 -5.16 4.09
N GLU A 94 -7.91 -5.43 2.81
CA GLU A 94 -7.81 -6.79 2.25
C GLU A 94 -6.36 -7.29 2.19
N LEU A 95 -5.40 -6.41 1.90
CA LEU A 95 -3.98 -6.74 1.98
C LEU A 95 -3.58 -7.15 3.39
N ILE A 96 -3.96 -6.37 4.41
CA ILE A 96 -3.68 -6.67 5.82
C ILE A 96 -4.26 -8.03 6.22
N LYS A 97 -5.52 -8.30 5.85
CA LYS A 97 -6.16 -9.61 6.09
C LYS A 97 -5.39 -10.75 5.42
N SER A 98 -4.97 -10.56 4.17
CA SER A 98 -4.19 -11.56 3.42
C SER A 98 -2.83 -11.84 4.06
N LEU A 99 -2.12 -10.80 4.51
CA LEU A 99 -0.83 -10.91 5.18
C LEU A 99 -0.95 -11.59 6.55
N ALA A 100 -1.96 -11.22 7.34
CA ALA A 100 -2.23 -11.82 8.64
C ALA A 100 -2.52 -13.34 8.53
N LYS A 101 -3.30 -13.76 7.52
CA LYS A 101 -3.60 -15.18 7.27
C LYS A 101 -2.36 -16.00 6.93
N LYS A 102 -1.33 -15.39 6.32
CA LYS A 102 -0.09 -16.07 5.90
C LYS A 102 0.94 -16.23 7.01
N SER A 103 0.88 -15.41 8.07
CA SER A 103 1.88 -15.44 9.14
C SER A 103 1.31 -15.01 10.48
N GLN A 104 1.39 -15.90 11.47
CA GLN A 104 0.98 -15.63 12.85
C GLN A 104 1.76 -14.47 13.46
N VAL A 105 3.06 -14.35 13.16
CA VAL A 105 3.87 -13.23 13.65
C VAL A 105 3.39 -11.92 13.03
N VAL A 106 3.06 -11.90 11.74
CA VAL A 106 2.49 -10.71 11.08
C VAL A 106 1.14 -10.35 11.69
N ALA A 107 0.25 -11.33 11.88
CA ALA A 107 -1.05 -11.11 12.51
C ALA A 107 -0.91 -10.52 13.93
N HIS A 108 -0.02 -11.09 14.73
CA HIS A 108 0.25 -10.60 16.08
C HIS A 108 0.76 -9.16 16.08
N GLN A 109 1.73 -8.84 15.21
CA GLN A 109 2.28 -7.48 15.10
C GLN A 109 1.24 -6.47 14.60
N LEU A 110 0.34 -6.87 13.70
CA LEU A 110 -0.79 -6.03 13.26
C LEU A 110 -1.71 -5.71 14.44
N ILE A 111 -2.13 -6.73 15.20
CA ILE A 111 -3.01 -6.54 16.37
C ILE A 111 -2.35 -5.62 17.39
N TRP A 112 -1.08 -5.86 17.72
CA TRP A 112 -0.33 -5.01 18.63
C TRP A 112 -0.27 -3.57 18.13
N ASN A 113 0.08 -3.37 16.87
CA ASN A 113 0.17 -2.02 16.30
C ASN A 113 -1.19 -1.31 16.29
N MET A 114 -2.27 -2.02 16.00
CA MET A 114 -3.63 -1.47 16.08
C MET A 114 -3.98 -1.04 17.51
N HIS A 115 -3.70 -1.87 18.51
CA HIS A 115 -3.94 -1.52 19.91
C HIS A 115 -3.09 -0.33 20.37
N THR A 116 -1.81 -0.27 20.00
CA THR A 116 -0.93 0.83 20.41
C THR A 116 -1.30 2.16 19.73
N ASN A 117 -1.96 2.13 18.57
CA ASN A 117 -2.39 3.33 17.85
C ASN A 117 -3.87 3.68 18.10
N MET A 118 -4.54 3.00 19.04
CA MET A 118 -5.97 3.20 19.30
C MET A 118 -6.31 4.60 19.78
N TYR A 119 -5.34 5.30 20.39
CA TYR A 119 -5.45 6.68 20.84
C TYR A 119 -4.37 7.54 20.21
N THR A 120 -4.69 8.79 19.92
CA THR A 120 -3.73 9.77 19.39
C THR A 120 -2.87 10.40 20.48
N ASP A 121 -3.29 10.27 21.74
CA ASP A 121 -2.62 10.80 22.93
C ASP A 121 -2.20 9.70 23.91
N GLU A 122 -1.20 10.01 24.75
CA GLU A 122 -0.67 9.06 25.73
C GLU A 122 -1.65 8.78 26.88
N GLU A 123 -2.52 9.73 27.18
CA GLU A 123 -3.50 9.65 28.27
C GLU A 123 -4.76 8.86 27.88
N MET A 124 -4.86 8.39 26.62
CA MET A 124 -5.99 7.62 26.10
C MET A 124 -7.34 8.35 26.15
N HIS A 125 -7.35 9.68 26.03
CA HIS A 125 -8.58 10.46 26.00
C HIS A 125 -9.14 10.61 24.57
N ASN A 126 -8.24 10.68 23.58
CA ASN A 126 -8.60 10.95 22.19
C ASN A 126 -8.44 9.68 21.35
N LYS A 127 -9.53 8.93 21.21
CA LYS A 127 -9.54 7.73 20.38
C LYS A 127 -9.30 8.11 18.92
N ASP A 128 -8.44 7.38 18.24
CA ASP A 128 -8.13 7.64 16.84
C ASP A 128 -9.32 7.25 15.97
N THR A 129 -9.76 8.18 15.12
CA THR A 129 -10.87 8.04 14.16
C THR A 129 -10.76 6.80 13.26
N LEU A 130 -9.56 6.24 13.09
CA LEU A 130 -9.36 4.99 12.37
C LEU A 130 -10.09 3.80 13.03
N PHE A 131 -10.30 3.83 14.34
CA PHE A 131 -10.84 2.72 15.14
C PHE A 131 -12.25 2.98 15.66
N ASP A 132 -12.92 4.04 15.19
CA ASP A 132 -14.30 4.37 15.55
C ASP A 132 -15.37 3.54 14.82
#